data_AF-A0AAV5VL10-F1
#
_entry.id   AF-A0AAV5VL10-F1
#
_cell.length_a   1.000
_cell.length_b   1.000
_cell.length_c   1.000
_cell.angle_alpha   90.00
_cell.angle_beta   90.00
_cell.angle_gamma   90.00
#
_symmetry.space_group_name_H-M   'P 1'
#
loop_
_entity.id
_entity.type
_entity.pdbx_description
1 polymer ?
#
loop_
_entity_poly.entity_id
_entity_poly.type
_entity_poly.pdbx_seq_one_letter_code
_entity_poly.pdbx_strand_id
1 'polypeptide(L)'
;RRMDNLPSTEWKWPIEWPFESVSFVEALFLLQLLYCVLLFLYHNRKTIIQDFMKTESEFTETSEQHVCPTSDVIFSLTHEDARKVWVTGSFLNWDTLVEMQRDPRKPKEWRVRMSLPHGHHQFRFVVDGFWFLRDGVALECDDKGDLCHQMHLPIDARRRQLERLQQSKRRAKWNLEKGEFTAAKTSRWYR
;
A
#
# COMPACT_ATOMS: atom_id res chain seq x y z
N ARG A 1 -6.84 -99.04 -38.63
CA ARG A 1 -5.73 -98.98 -37.63
C ARG A 1 -4.69 -98.05 -38.22
N ARG A 2 -4.30 -96.92 -37.66
CA ARG A 2 -4.57 -96.29 -36.37
C ARG A 2 -4.16 -94.82 -36.61
N MET A 3 -5.10 -93.89 -36.53
CA MET A 3 -4.81 -92.46 -36.48
C MET A 3 -4.55 -92.16 -35.00
N ASP A 4 -3.29 -92.01 -34.63
CA ASP A 4 -2.90 -91.66 -33.26
C ASP A 4 -2.48 -90.18 -33.24
N ASN A 5 -3.34 -89.41 -32.59
CA ASN A 5 -3.00 -88.35 -31.62
C ASN A 5 -2.23 -87.13 -32.12
N LEU A 6 -2.97 -86.11 -32.59
CA LEU A 6 -2.58 -84.72 -32.39
C LEU A 6 -2.99 -84.30 -30.97
N PRO A 7 -2.07 -83.87 -30.09
CA PRO A 7 -2.43 -83.32 -28.80
C PRO A 7 -3.08 -81.94 -28.99
N SER A 8 -4.27 -81.79 -28.41
CA SER A 8 -5.01 -80.53 -28.29
C SER A 8 -4.16 -79.50 -27.56
N THR A 9 -4.02 -78.33 -28.19
CA THR A 9 -3.54 -77.07 -27.60
C THR A 9 -4.27 -76.73 -26.31
N GLU A 10 -3.54 -76.62 -25.20
CA GLU A 10 -3.91 -75.76 -24.08
C GLU A 10 -2.96 -74.56 -24.07
N TRP A 11 -3.48 -73.42 -24.57
CA TRP A 11 -2.82 -72.13 -24.46
C TRP A 11 -2.95 -71.63 -23.01
N LYS A 12 -1.84 -71.51 -22.28
CA LYS A 12 -1.79 -70.95 -20.91
C LYS A 12 -1.21 -69.53 -20.98
N TRP A 13 -1.99 -68.54 -20.52
CA TRP A 13 -1.56 -67.14 -20.41
C TRP A 13 -0.42 -66.98 -19.39
N PRO A 14 0.65 -66.19 -19.67
CA PRO A 14 1.83 -66.13 -18.80
C PRO A 14 1.83 -64.94 -17.82
N ILE A 15 0.65 -64.45 -17.39
CA ILE A 15 0.59 -63.29 -16.48
C ILE A 15 -0.13 -63.70 -15.20
N GLU A 16 0.66 -64.12 -14.20
CA GLU A 16 0.23 -64.27 -12.82
C GLU A 16 0.47 -62.94 -12.09
N TRP A 17 -0.61 -62.28 -11.66
CA TRP A 17 -0.52 -61.05 -10.87
C TRP A 17 -0.22 -61.40 -9.40
N PRO A 18 0.84 -60.86 -8.78
CA PRO A 18 1.26 -61.23 -7.44
C PRO A 18 0.60 -60.30 -6.43
N PHE A 19 -0.72 -60.35 -6.27
CA PHE A 19 -1.35 -59.64 -5.17
C PHE A 19 -2.36 -60.55 -4.50
N GLU A 20 -1.98 -61.06 -3.33
CA GLU A 20 -2.93 -61.56 -2.33
C GLU A 20 -4.02 -60.50 -2.16
N SER A 21 -5.26 -60.92 -2.37
CA SER A 21 -6.43 -60.06 -2.49
C SER A 21 -6.54 -59.10 -1.30
N VAL A 22 -6.35 -57.80 -1.56
CA VAL A 22 -6.78 -56.74 -0.64
C VAL A 22 -8.25 -57.01 -0.34
N SER A 23 -8.57 -57.20 0.94
CA SER A 23 -9.94 -57.53 1.32
C SER A 23 -10.86 -56.36 0.97
N PHE A 24 -12.10 -56.65 0.57
CA PHE A 24 -13.10 -55.61 0.28
C PHE A 24 -13.23 -54.58 1.43
N VAL A 25 -13.00 -55.03 2.66
CA VAL A 25 -12.99 -54.19 3.87
C VAL A 25 -11.83 -53.20 3.86
N GLU A 26 -10.62 -53.60 3.50
CA GLU A 26 -9.46 -52.71 3.37
C GLU A 26 -9.66 -51.70 2.24
N ALA A 27 -10.27 -52.11 1.12
CA ALA A 27 -10.61 -51.20 0.04
C ALA A 27 -11.62 -50.13 0.47
N LEU A 28 -12.64 -50.51 1.26
CA LEU A 28 -13.61 -49.55 1.83
C LEU A 28 -12.96 -48.61 2.86
N PHE A 29 -12.03 -49.11 3.68
CA PHE A 29 -11.29 -48.27 4.63
C PHE A 29 -10.41 -47.24 3.93
N LEU A 30 -9.69 -47.64 2.87
CA LEU A 30 -8.87 -46.73 2.07
C LEU A 30 -9.74 -45.69 1.34
N LEU A 31 -10.90 -46.07 0.83
CA LEU A 31 -11.83 -45.15 0.18
C LEU A 31 -12.43 -44.15 1.18
N GLN A 32 -12.75 -44.58 2.39
CA GLN A 32 -13.20 -43.70 3.47
C GLN A 32 -12.10 -42.73 3.92
N LEU A 33 -10.85 -43.21 4.04
CA LEU A 33 -9.70 -42.35 4.38
C LEU A 33 -9.44 -41.31 3.29
N LEU A 34 -9.49 -41.71 2.03
CA LEU A 34 -9.38 -40.79 0.89
C LEU A 34 -10.48 -39.72 0.93
N TYR A 35 -11.72 -40.13 1.19
CA TYR A 35 -12.85 -39.21 1.31
C TYR A 35 -12.67 -38.21 2.47
N CYS A 36 -12.19 -38.67 3.63
CA CYS A 36 -11.86 -37.80 4.77
C CYS A 36 -10.76 -36.78 4.43
N VAL A 37 -9.70 -37.20 3.74
CA VAL A 37 -8.61 -36.30 3.31
C VAL A 37 -9.15 -35.26 2.32
N LEU A 38 -9.98 -35.66 1.36
CA LEU A 38 -10.60 -34.74 0.40
C LEU A 38 -11.52 -33.72 1.08
N LEU A 39 -12.31 -34.14 2.07
CA LEU A 39 -13.15 -33.22 2.86
C LEU A 39 -12.31 -32.23 3.68
N PHE A 40 -11.20 -32.68 4.28
CA PHE A 40 -10.28 -31.81 5.02
C PHE A 40 -9.61 -30.77 4.10
N LEU A 41 -9.13 -31.19 2.93
CA LEU A 41 -8.57 -30.30 1.92
C LEU A 41 -9.62 -29.29 1.42
N TYR A 42 -10.86 -29.73 1.24
CA TYR A 42 -11.97 -28.87 0.83
C TYR A 42 -12.34 -27.83 1.89
N HIS A 43 -12.36 -28.22 3.17
CA HIS A 43 -12.68 -27.31 4.26
C HIS A 43 -11.59 -26.26 4.47
N ASN A 44 -10.31 -26.66 4.44
CA ASN A 44 -9.18 -25.73 4.50
C ASN A 44 -9.17 -24.73 3.34
N ARG A 45 -9.63 -25.13 2.15
CA ARG A 45 -9.78 -24.20 1.02
C ARG A 45 -10.88 -23.16 1.24
N LYS A 46 -12.00 -23.53 1.87
CA LYS A 46 -13.13 -22.62 2.10
C LYS A 46 -12.82 -21.52 3.12
N THR A 47 -12.13 -21.85 4.20
CA THR A 47 -11.74 -20.87 5.23
C THR A 47 -10.78 -19.82 4.65
N ILE A 48 -9.78 -20.25 3.87
CA ILE A 48 -8.81 -19.36 3.23
C ILE A 48 -9.49 -18.38 2.26
N ILE A 49 -10.48 -18.82 1.48
CA ILE A 49 -11.16 -17.96 0.50
C ILE A 49 -12.07 -16.92 1.20
N GLN A 50 -12.73 -17.28 2.30
CA GLN A 50 -13.58 -16.33 3.05
C GLN A 50 -12.76 -15.24 3.74
N ASP A 51 -11.63 -15.60 4.35
CA ASP A 51 -10.72 -14.64 4.95
C ASP A 51 -10.09 -13.71 3.89
N PHE A 52 -9.82 -14.26 2.70
CA PHE A 52 -9.32 -13.48 1.56
C PHE A 52 -10.34 -12.47 1.03
N MET A 53 -11.61 -12.86 0.86
CA MET A 53 -12.67 -11.97 0.37
C MET A 53 -13.01 -10.86 1.37
N LYS A 54 -12.98 -11.16 2.68
CA LYS A 54 -13.15 -10.16 3.74
C LYS A 54 -11.99 -9.14 3.76
N THR A 55 -10.79 -9.60 3.40
CA THR A 55 -9.60 -8.75 3.33
C THR A 55 -9.59 -7.86 2.08
N GLU A 56 -10.16 -8.30 0.95
CA GLU A 56 -10.30 -7.48 -0.27
C GLU A 56 -11.41 -6.44 -0.15
N SER A 57 -12.52 -6.73 0.55
CA SER A 57 -13.59 -5.74 0.78
C SER A 57 -13.13 -4.58 1.67
N GLU A 58 -12.29 -4.86 2.68
CA GLU A 58 -11.71 -3.80 3.54
C GLU A 58 -10.63 -2.98 2.81
N PHE A 59 -10.02 -3.54 1.76
CA PHE A 59 -9.00 -2.88 0.95
C PHE A 59 -9.57 -2.05 -0.22
N THR A 60 -10.76 -2.40 -0.71
CA THR A 60 -11.41 -1.71 -1.84
C THR A 60 -12.23 -0.48 -1.43
N GLU A 61 -12.54 -0.31 -0.15
CA GLU A 61 -13.15 0.93 0.37
C GLU A 61 -12.16 2.12 0.48
N THR A 62 -10.86 1.92 0.20
CA THR A 62 -9.83 2.98 0.27
C THR A 62 -9.34 3.51 -1.09
N SER A 63 -10.13 3.32 -2.16
CA SER A 63 -9.97 3.97 -3.47
C SER A 63 -11.28 4.69 -3.79
N GLU A 64 -11.40 5.96 -4.16
CA GLU A 64 -10.50 6.95 -4.73
C GLU A 64 -10.93 8.34 -4.21
N GLN A 65 -10.08 9.01 -3.45
CA GLN A 65 -10.02 10.47 -3.52
C GLN A 65 -8.57 10.78 -3.79
N HIS A 66 -8.28 11.34 -4.96
CA HIS A 66 -6.96 11.83 -5.32
C HIS A 66 -6.69 13.10 -4.49
N VAL A 67 -6.53 12.95 -3.18
CA VAL A 67 -6.19 14.04 -2.28
C VAL A 67 -4.75 14.42 -2.60
N CYS A 68 -4.59 15.58 -3.24
CA CYS A 68 -3.29 16.21 -3.37
C CYS A 68 -2.69 16.29 -1.96
N PRO A 69 -1.56 15.62 -1.71
CA PRO A 69 -1.00 15.59 -0.37
C PRO A 69 -0.70 17.01 0.07
N THR A 70 -1.15 17.35 1.28
CA THR A 70 -0.93 18.65 1.90
C THR A 70 0.02 18.51 3.08
N SER A 71 0.89 19.51 3.27
CA SER A 71 1.76 19.65 4.44
C SER A 71 1.29 20.82 5.28
N ASP A 72 1.33 20.65 6.60
CA ASP A 72 1.03 21.72 7.53
C ASP A 72 2.22 22.69 7.62
N VAL A 73 1.97 23.94 7.23
CA VAL A 73 2.93 25.03 7.28
C VAL A 73 2.46 26.07 8.30
N ILE A 74 3.41 26.61 9.06
CA ILE A 74 3.16 27.72 9.97
C ILE A 74 3.83 28.96 9.39
N PHE A 75 3.02 29.93 8.98
CA PHE A 75 3.52 31.25 8.63
C PHE A 75 3.73 32.04 9.90
N SER A 76 4.91 32.62 10.07
CA SER A 76 5.22 33.52 11.18
C SER A 76 5.71 34.88 10.68
N LEU A 77 5.34 35.94 11.38
CA LEU A 77 5.84 37.29 11.13
C LEU A 77 6.08 37.99 12.47
N THR A 78 7.27 38.55 12.65
CA THR A 78 7.58 39.37 13.82
C THR A 78 7.34 40.83 13.47
N HIS A 79 6.36 41.46 14.10
CA HIS A 79 6.05 42.88 13.91
C HIS A 79 5.40 43.45 15.17
N GLU A 80 6.06 44.41 15.81
CA GLU A 80 5.66 44.92 17.13
C GLU A 80 4.43 45.82 17.04
N ASP A 81 4.45 46.77 16.10
CA ASP A 81 3.44 47.83 15.99
C ASP A 81 2.24 47.50 15.09
N ALA A 82 2.24 46.31 14.47
CA ALA A 82 1.16 45.90 13.57
C ALA A 82 -0.14 45.79 14.36
N ARG A 83 -1.28 46.28 13.87
CA ARG A 83 -2.59 46.07 14.51
C ARG A 83 -3.26 44.81 14.00
N LYS A 84 -3.17 44.58 12.69
CA LYS A 84 -3.69 43.40 12.01
C LYS A 84 -2.70 42.94 10.94
N VAL A 85 -2.53 41.63 10.86
CA VAL A 85 -1.65 40.98 9.88
C VAL A 85 -2.47 39.94 9.14
N TRP A 86 -2.38 39.95 7.81
CA TRP A 86 -2.96 38.95 6.95
C TRP A 86 -1.89 38.30 6.07
N VAL A 87 -2.20 37.09 5.60
CA VAL A 87 -1.43 36.40 4.57
C VAL A 87 -2.32 36.12 3.38
N THR A 88 -1.77 36.27 2.18
CA THR A 88 -2.40 35.85 0.92
C THR A 88 -1.34 35.24 0.01
N GLY A 89 -1.75 34.45 -0.98
CA GLY A 89 -0.82 33.79 -1.88
C GLY A 89 -1.50 32.97 -2.97
N SER A 90 -0.67 32.26 -3.74
CA SER A 90 -1.08 31.40 -4.85
C SER A 90 -2.07 30.30 -4.42
N PHE A 91 -1.90 29.78 -3.22
CA PHE A 91 -2.79 28.75 -2.64
C PHE A 91 -4.19 29.26 -2.28
N LEU A 92 -4.42 30.59 -2.30
CA LEU A 92 -5.73 31.24 -2.15
C LEU A 92 -6.14 31.99 -3.42
N ASN A 93 -5.49 31.72 -4.55
CA ASN A 93 -5.66 32.45 -5.81
C ASN A 93 -5.48 33.97 -5.69
N TRP A 94 -4.77 34.45 -4.66
CA TRP A 94 -4.62 35.89 -4.36
C TRP A 94 -5.92 36.67 -4.05
N ASP A 95 -7.07 36.01 -4.03
CA ASP A 95 -8.38 36.65 -3.83
C ASP A 95 -8.79 36.72 -2.36
N THR A 96 -8.22 35.85 -1.53
CA THR A 96 -8.56 35.74 -0.10
C THR A 96 -7.40 36.17 0.79
N LEU A 97 -7.74 36.91 1.84
CA LEU A 97 -6.83 37.31 2.92
C LEU A 97 -7.15 36.49 4.17
N VAL A 98 -6.15 35.81 4.71
CA VAL A 98 -6.28 35.04 5.96
C VAL A 98 -5.66 35.84 7.09
N GLU A 99 -6.47 36.16 8.11
CA GLU A 99 -6.02 36.88 9.29
C GLU A 99 -5.10 36.01 10.16
N MET A 100 -3.96 36.56 10.57
CA MET A 100 -2.99 35.92 11.46
C MET A 100 -3.31 36.24 12.92
N GLN A 101 -3.01 35.31 13.82
CA GLN A 101 -3.23 35.47 15.25
C GLN A 101 -1.91 35.79 15.96
N ARG A 102 -1.94 36.66 16.97
CA ARG A 102 -0.78 36.88 17.84
C ARG A 102 -0.50 35.66 18.70
N ASP A 103 0.77 35.31 18.86
CA ASP A 103 1.19 34.28 19.79
C ASP A 103 0.94 34.74 21.24
N PRO A 104 0.15 34.01 22.05
CA PRO A 104 -0.08 34.35 23.46
C PRO A 104 1.20 34.43 24.29
N ARG A 105 2.25 33.71 23.90
CA ARG A 105 3.54 33.69 24.60
C ARG A 105 4.51 34.76 24.11
N LYS A 106 4.26 35.32 22.92
CA LYS A 106 5.14 36.28 22.24
C LYS A 106 4.28 37.31 21.51
N PRO A 107 3.88 38.40 22.17
CA PRO A 107 2.92 39.37 21.61
C PRO A 107 3.40 40.10 20.34
N LYS A 108 4.71 40.01 20.04
CA LYS A 108 5.35 40.55 18.83
C LYS A 108 5.32 39.59 17.63
N GLU A 109 4.94 38.33 17.85
CA GLU A 109 4.94 37.28 16.83
C GLU A 109 3.51 36.98 16.39
N TRP A 110 3.27 37.07 15.08
CA TRP A 110 2.03 36.71 14.42
C TRP A 110 2.18 35.35 13.78
N ARG A 111 1.17 34.48 13.90
CA ARG A 111 1.19 33.13 13.33
C ARG A 111 -0.15 32.73 12.73
N VAL A 112 -0.07 31.92 11.68
CA VAL A 112 -1.22 31.16 11.16
C VAL A 112 -0.73 29.80 10.67
N ARG A 113 -1.51 28.77 10.94
CA ARG A 113 -1.25 27.40 10.46
C ARG A 113 -2.17 27.10 9.28
N MET A 114 -1.59 26.61 8.20
CA MET A 114 -2.31 26.29 6.97
C MET A 114 -1.78 24.98 6.38
N SER A 115 -2.68 24.15 5.86
CA SER A 115 -2.30 22.95 5.11
C SER A 115 -2.19 23.31 3.63
N LEU A 116 -0.99 23.19 3.07
CA LEU A 116 -0.68 23.58 1.70
C LEU A 116 -0.26 22.37 0.87
N PRO A 117 -0.67 22.27 -0.41
CA PRO A 117 -0.22 21.18 -1.26
C PRO A 117 1.29 21.25 -1.50
N HIS A 118 1.95 20.14 -1.77
CA HIS A 118 3.37 20.15 -2.16
C HIS A 118 3.60 20.95 -3.44
N GLY A 119 4.77 21.60 -3.55
CA GLY A 119 5.13 22.41 -4.71
C GLY A 119 5.65 23.80 -4.36
N HIS A 120 5.70 24.66 -5.37
CA HIS A 120 6.11 26.05 -5.23
C HIS A 120 4.88 26.91 -4.93
N HIS A 121 4.99 27.74 -3.91
CA HIS A 121 3.96 28.67 -3.49
C HIS A 121 4.53 30.06 -3.36
N GLN A 122 3.80 31.02 -3.88
CA GLN A 122 4.09 32.43 -3.71
C GLN A 122 3.11 33.04 -2.71
N PHE A 123 3.57 33.94 -1.87
CA PHE A 123 2.73 34.58 -0.86
C PHE A 123 3.22 35.98 -0.50
N ARG A 124 2.36 36.77 0.13
CA ARG A 124 2.67 38.09 0.67
C ARG A 124 1.99 38.28 2.02
N PHE A 125 2.64 39.05 2.88
CA PHE A 125 2.02 39.55 4.10
C PHE A 125 1.38 40.91 3.84
N VAL A 126 0.24 41.15 4.47
CA VAL A 126 -0.41 42.46 4.52
C VAL A 126 -0.44 42.89 5.97
N VAL A 127 0.21 44.00 6.29
CA VAL A 127 0.24 44.58 7.64
C VAL A 127 -0.51 45.91 7.59
N ASP A 128 -1.61 46.00 8.34
CA ASP A 128 -2.43 47.21 8.42
C ASP A 128 -2.86 47.80 7.06
N GLY A 129 -3.06 46.92 6.07
CA GLY A 129 -3.48 47.27 4.70
C GLY A 129 -2.35 47.49 3.71
N PHE A 130 -1.08 47.41 4.14
CA PHE A 130 0.09 47.57 3.27
C PHE A 130 0.82 46.25 3.05
N TRP A 131 1.35 46.07 1.84
CA TRP A 131 2.21 44.92 1.53
C TRP A 131 3.50 44.98 2.35
N PHE A 132 3.83 43.86 2.99
CA PHE A 132 5.00 43.74 3.83
C PHE A 132 5.85 42.55 3.37
N LEU A 133 7.15 42.79 3.21
CA LEU A 133 8.13 41.76 2.91
C LEU A 133 8.96 41.48 4.16
N ARG A 134 8.98 40.21 4.57
CA ARG A 134 9.78 39.72 5.68
C ARG A 134 11.21 39.42 5.23
N ASP A 135 12.18 39.96 5.96
CA ASP A 135 13.59 39.63 5.77
C ASP A 135 13.91 38.16 6.10
N GLY A 136 14.86 37.58 5.36
CA GLY A 136 15.32 36.20 5.55
C GLY A 136 14.41 35.12 4.95
N VAL A 137 13.38 35.51 4.21
CA VAL A 137 12.56 34.62 3.37
C VAL A 137 12.93 34.86 1.90
N ALA A 138 13.00 33.80 1.09
CA ALA A 138 13.28 33.91 -0.33
C ALA A 138 12.24 34.81 -1.03
N LEU A 139 12.71 35.69 -1.90
CA LEU A 139 11.89 36.63 -2.68
C LEU A 139 12.00 36.28 -4.16
N GLU A 140 10.88 36.43 -4.87
CA GLU A 140 10.77 36.26 -6.30
C GLU A 140 9.89 37.38 -6.87
N CYS A 141 10.16 37.82 -8.10
CA CYS A 141 9.27 38.74 -8.79
C CYS A 141 8.09 37.95 -9.37
N ASP A 142 6.87 38.45 -9.18
CA ASP A 142 5.70 37.92 -9.87
C ASP A 142 5.72 38.32 -11.37
N ASP A 143 4.74 37.82 -12.13
CA ASP A 143 4.59 38.12 -13.55
C ASP A 143 4.37 39.63 -13.85
N LYS A 144 3.99 40.40 -12.83
CA LYS A 144 3.80 41.86 -12.91
C LYS A 144 5.06 42.64 -12.55
N GLY A 145 6.11 41.95 -12.09
CA GLY A 145 7.38 42.53 -11.65
C GLY A 145 7.42 42.94 -10.17
N ASP A 146 6.37 42.64 -9.40
CA ASP A 146 6.30 42.97 -7.98
C ASP A 146 6.95 41.86 -7.14
N LEU A 147 7.69 42.24 -6.10
CA LEU A 147 8.35 41.27 -5.21
C LEU A 147 7.33 40.52 -4.34
N CYS A 148 7.46 39.20 -4.25
CA CYS A 148 6.67 38.32 -3.41
C CYS A 148 7.56 37.29 -2.71
N HIS A 149 7.07 36.70 -1.62
CA HIS A 149 7.77 35.60 -0.97
C HIS A 149 7.55 34.30 -1.72
N GLN A 150 8.61 33.51 -1.88
CA GLN A 150 8.54 32.18 -2.48
C GLN A 150 8.87 31.11 -1.44
N MET A 151 8.08 30.04 -1.43
CA MET A 151 8.28 28.87 -0.59
C MET A 151 8.16 27.60 -1.42
N HIS A 152 9.15 26.72 -1.29
CA HIS A 152 9.11 25.39 -1.88
C HIS A 152 8.79 24.35 -0.81
N LEU A 153 7.66 23.67 -0.95
CA LEU A 153 7.28 22.53 -0.13
C LEU A 153 7.71 21.24 -0.83
N PRO A 154 8.81 20.60 -0.40
CA PRO A 154 9.30 19.39 -1.04
C PRO A 154 8.26 18.28 -0.87
N ILE A 155 8.03 17.50 -1.93
CA ILE A 155 7.18 16.30 -1.85
C ILE A 155 7.71 15.40 -0.74
N ASP A 156 6.93 15.28 0.34
CA ASP A 156 7.35 14.71 1.62
C ASP A 156 8.09 13.37 1.41
N ALA A 157 9.40 13.36 1.64
CA ALA A 157 10.22 12.15 1.56
C ALA A 157 9.72 11.05 2.52
N ARG A 158 9.03 11.47 3.59
CA ARG A 158 8.34 10.59 4.55
C ARG A 158 7.26 9.75 3.88
N ARG A 159 6.53 10.30 2.89
CA ARG A 159 5.55 9.54 2.09
C ARG A 159 6.22 8.56 1.15
N ARG A 160 7.33 8.93 0.50
CA ARG A 160 8.12 7.97 -0.33
C ARG A 160 8.59 6.78 0.49
N GLN A 161 9.00 7.01 1.74
CA GLN A 161 9.42 5.93 2.64
C GLN A 161 8.22 5.07 3.09
N LEU A 162 7.08 5.69 3.37
CA LEU A 162 5.85 4.98 3.72
C LEU A 162 5.30 4.15 2.55
N GLU A 163 5.31 4.70 1.33
CA GLU A 163 4.94 4.03 0.09
C GLU A 163 5.87 2.85 -0.20
N ARG A 164 7.20 3.04 -0.03
CA ARG A 164 8.16 1.93 -0.11
C ARG A 164 7.87 0.84 0.92
N LEU A 165 7.52 1.22 2.16
CA LEU A 165 7.14 0.27 3.20
C LEU A 165 5.83 -0.46 2.86
N GLN A 166 4.83 0.24 2.33
CA GLN A 166 3.57 -0.35 1.89
C GLN A 166 3.79 -1.29 0.69
N GLN A 167 4.59 -0.90 -0.28
CA GLN A 167 4.95 -1.72 -1.44
C GLN A 167 5.77 -2.96 -1.01
N SER A 168 6.70 -2.79 -0.05
CA SER A 168 7.43 -3.89 0.58
C SER A 168 6.49 -4.85 1.30
N LYS A 169 5.52 -4.35 2.08
CA LYS A 169 4.49 -5.16 2.75
C LYS A 169 3.60 -5.91 1.74
N ARG A 170 3.15 -5.24 0.68
CA ARG A 170 2.35 -5.86 -0.41
C ARG A 170 3.13 -6.96 -1.11
N ARG A 171 4.42 -6.73 -1.38
CA ARG A 171 5.31 -7.73 -1.99
C ARG A 171 5.57 -8.92 -1.05
N ALA A 172 5.78 -8.67 0.24
CA ALA A 172 5.91 -9.73 1.23
C ALA A 172 4.62 -10.57 1.36
N LYS A 173 3.45 -9.92 1.34
CA LYS A 173 2.14 -10.58 1.30
C LYS A 173 1.97 -11.43 0.04
N TRP A 174 2.28 -10.88 -1.14
CA TRP A 174 2.23 -11.60 -2.41
C TRP A 174 3.18 -12.82 -2.44
N ASN A 175 4.42 -12.66 -1.94
CA ASN A 175 5.37 -13.78 -1.82
C ASN A 175 4.88 -14.88 -0.87
N LEU A 176 4.18 -14.51 0.21
CA LEU A 176 3.58 -15.45 1.16
C LEU A 176 2.43 -16.22 0.51
N GLU A 177 1.54 -15.52 -0.20
CA GLU A 177 0.40 -16.09 -0.94
C GLU A 177 0.85 -17.02 -2.08
N LYS A 178 1.97 -16.70 -2.75
CA LYS A 178 2.57 -17.51 -3.81
C LYS A 178 3.40 -18.70 -3.31
N GLY A 179 3.58 -18.85 -2.00
CA GLY A 179 4.38 -19.95 -1.43
C GLY A 179 5.88 -19.85 -1.74
N GLU A 180 6.37 -18.72 -2.24
CA GLU A 180 7.77 -18.57 -2.69
C GLU A 180 8.78 -18.43 -1.52
N PHE A 181 8.30 -18.39 -0.27
CA PHE A 181 9.18 -18.31 0.90
C PHE A 181 9.96 -19.60 1.20
N THR A 182 9.57 -20.75 0.64
CA THR A 182 10.24 -22.04 0.89
C THR A 182 11.39 -22.35 -0.09
N ALA A 183 11.49 -21.64 -1.22
CA ALA A 183 12.54 -21.88 -2.22
C ALA A 183 13.83 -21.07 -1.98
N ALA A 184 13.73 -19.88 -1.38
CA ALA A 184 14.87 -18.96 -1.26
C ALA A 184 15.83 -19.26 -0.09
N LYS A 185 15.42 -20.07 0.89
CA LYS A 185 16.27 -20.46 2.05
C LYS A 185 16.85 -21.87 1.95
N THR A 186 16.31 -22.74 1.11
CA THR A 186 16.79 -24.12 0.93
C THR A 186 18.00 -24.21 0.01
N SER A 187 18.25 -23.21 -0.83
CA SER A 187 19.42 -23.18 -1.74
C SER A 187 20.74 -22.73 -1.10
N ARG A 188 20.73 -22.15 0.10
CA ARG A 188 21.95 -21.75 0.83
C ARG A 188 22.54 -22.86 1.73
N TRP A 189 21.79 -23.93 1.96
CA TRP A 189 22.28 -25.11 2.70
C TRP A 189 22.82 -26.23 1.79
N TYR A 190 22.69 -26.07 0.47
CA TYR A 190 23.15 -27.03 -0.55
C TYR A 190 24.33 -26.50 -1.38
N ARG A 191 25.19 -25.68 -0.79
CA ARG A 191 26.47 -25.31 -1.39
C ARG A 191 27.61 -25.43 -0.40
#